data_AF-A0A8C7A074-F1
#
_entry.id   AF-A0A8C7A074-F1
#
_cell.length_a   1.000
_cell.length_b   1.000
_cell.length_c   1.000
_cell.angle_alpha   90.00
_cell.angle_beta   90.00
_cell.angle_gamma   90.00
#
_symmetry.space_group_name_H-M   'P 1'
#
loop_
_entity.id
_entity.type
_entity.pdbx_description
1 polymer ?
#
loop_
_entity_poly.entity_id
_entity_poly.type
_entity_poly.pdbx_seq_one_letter_code
_entity_poly.pdbx_strand_id
1 'polypeptide(L)'
;PGAAGASRGRRDGWPRCPPTTRGAPSPPPRSRRPPGMSEVAAGSENERLGVARDSMLRNPLIAKAELGRPRRCGYALPGHDFSYGLYIHGTDGGVPEAIGHWHAMKPRPALRRKMPRDYITMNCGALRAGYATAHEFNLFYKAKDIRQKADEESRFKRGPPKVPADMTYGIVSR
;
A
#
# COMPACT_ATOMS: atom_id res chain seq x y z
N PRO A 1 -56.92 -8.45 -21.57
CA PRO A 1 -56.15 -9.23 -22.57
C PRO A 1 -54.75 -8.60 -22.78
N GLY A 2 -53.65 -9.01 -22.16
CA GLY A 2 -53.17 -10.33 -21.79
C GLY A 2 -51.65 -10.27 -22.06
N ALA A 3 -50.88 -9.69 -21.13
CA ALA A 3 -49.43 -9.56 -21.28
C ALA A 3 -48.77 -10.85 -20.77
N ALA A 4 -48.35 -11.70 -21.71
CA ALA A 4 -47.67 -12.95 -21.44
C ALA A 4 -46.30 -12.69 -20.80
N GLY A 5 -46.10 -13.25 -19.60
CA GLY A 5 -44.78 -13.42 -19.01
C GLY A 5 -43.98 -14.48 -19.76
N ALA A 6 -42.71 -14.21 -20.00
CA ALA A 6 -41.74 -15.22 -20.44
C ALA A 6 -40.46 -15.06 -19.62
N SER A 7 -40.33 -15.95 -18.64
CA SER A 7 -39.16 -16.19 -17.80
C SER A 7 -37.92 -16.45 -18.67
N ARG A 8 -36.86 -15.63 -18.51
CA ARG A 8 -35.55 -15.96 -19.08
C ARG A 8 -34.84 -16.92 -18.12
N GLY A 9 -34.63 -18.13 -18.62
CA GLY A 9 -34.06 -19.27 -17.91
C GLY A 9 -32.70 -18.99 -17.28
N ARG A 10 -32.47 -19.64 -16.14
CA ARG A 10 -31.14 -19.75 -15.51
C ARG A 10 -30.21 -20.36 -16.56
N ARG A 11 -29.11 -19.68 -16.87
CA ARG A 11 -28.03 -20.30 -17.63
C ARG A 11 -27.32 -21.29 -16.71
N ASP A 12 -27.47 -22.55 -17.09
CA ASP A 12 -26.86 -23.71 -16.45
C ASP A 12 -25.35 -23.57 -16.36
N GLY A 13 -24.84 -24.16 -15.28
CA GLY A 13 -23.46 -24.04 -14.83
C GLY A 13 -22.45 -24.56 -15.85
N TRP A 14 -21.29 -23.92 -15.84
CA TRP A 14 -20.08 -24.46 -16.44
C TRP A 14 -19.77 -25.81 -15.79
N PRO A 15 -19.34 -26.83 -16.56
CA PRO A 15 -19.03 -28.13 -15.98
C PRO A 15 -17.86 -27.96 -15.00
N ARG A 16 -18.14 -28.16 -13.71
CA ARG A 16 -17.08 -28.30 -12.71
C ARG A 16 -16.29 -29.55 -13.08
N CYS A 17 -14.98 -29.43 -13.22
CA CYS A 17 -14.11 -30.59 -13.31
C CYS A 17 -14.41 -31.53 -12.13
N PRO A 18 -14.60 -32.84 -12.36
CA PRO A 18 -14.81 -33.77 -11.26
C PRO A 18 -13.59 -33.73 -10.33
N PRO A 19 -13.77 -33.85 -9.01
CA PRO A 19 -12.65 -33.92 -8.09
C PRO A 19 -11.89 -35.21 -8.39
N THR A 20 -10.68 -35.08 -8.96
CA THR A 20 -9.72 -36.16 -9.02
C THR A 20 -9.58 -36.72 -7.61
N THR A 21 -9.95 -37.99 -7.43
CA THR A 21 -9.70 -38.77 -6.22
C THR A 21 -8.21 -38.65 -5.90
N ARG A 22 -7.84 -37.73 -4.99
CA ARG A 22 -6.46 -37.62 -4.53
C ARG A 22 -6.18 -38.91 -3.76
N GLY A 23 -5.42 -39.80 -4.39
CA GLY A 23 -4.58 -40.74 -3.64
C GLY A 23 -3.82 -39.95 -2.55
N ALA A 24 -3.51 -40.64 -1.45
CA ALA A 24 -2.86 -40.06 -0.29
C ALA A 24 -1.78 -39.02 -0.68
N PRO A 25 -1.75 -37.83 -0.06
CA PRO A 25 -0.79 -36.80 -0.43
C PRO A 25 0.61 -37.40 -0.33
N SER A 26 1.33 -37.41 -1.45
CA SER A 26 2.74 -37.72 -1.44
C SER A 26 3.42 -36.76 -0.46
N PRO A 27 4.36 -37.25 0.37
CA PRO A 27 5.08 -36.37 1.28
C PRO A 27 5.72 -35.24 0.46
N PRO A 28 5.72 -34.00 0.99
CA PRO A 28 6.23 -32.86 0.25
C PRO A 28 7.66 -33.16 -0.24
N PRO A 29 8.04 -32.66 -1.44
CA PRO A 29 9.38 -32.90 -1.96
C PRO A 29 10.42 -32.47 -0.91
N ARG A 30 11.42 -33.34 -0.72
CA ARG A 30 12.43 -33.31 0.37
C ARG A 30 13.18 -31.97 0.54
N SER A 31 13.04 -31.02 -0.39
CA SER A 31 13.74 -29.74 -0.42
C SER A 31 13.24 -28.68 0.57
N ARG A 32 12.13 -28.92 1.29
CA ARG A 32 11.42 -27.87 2.07
C ARG A 32 11.39 -28.08 3.58
N ARG A 33 12.01 -29.14 4.11
CA ARG A 33 12.12 -29.41 5.55
C ARG A 33 13.53 -29.06 6.06
N PRO A 34 13.68 -28.50 7.27
CA PRO A 34 14.99 -28.41 7.90
C PRO A 34 15.62 -29.81 8.04
N PRO A 35 16.89 -29.98 7.64
CA PRO A 35 17.56 -31.27 7.75
C PRO A 35 17.68 -31.71 9.22
N GLY A 36 17.52 -33.01 9.44
CA GLY A 36 17.82 -33.65 10.73
C GLY A 36 19.22 -34.25 10.74
N MET A 37 19.78 -34.55 11.92
CA MET A 37 21.12 -35.14 12.06
C MET A 37 21.34 -36.41 11.21
N SER A 38 20.31 -37.22 10.98
CA SER A 38 20.39 -38.43 10.16
C SER A 38 20.61 -38.17 8.66
N GLU A 39 20.39 -36.93 8.20
CA GLU A 39 20.47 -36.53 6.79
C GLU A 39 21.76 -35.78 6.45
N VAL A 40 22.62 -35.55 7.45
CA VAL A 40 23.88 -34.82 7.33
C VAL A 40 24.95 -35.76 6.77
N ALA A 41 25.33 -35.56 5.52
CA ALA A 41 26.43 -36.31 4.91
C ALA A 41 27.78 -35.80 5.47
N ALA A 42 28.75 -36.70 5.67
CA ALA A 42 30.10 -36.32 6.04
C ALA A 42 30.66 -35.31 5.01
N GLY A 43 30.96 -34.08 5.46
CA GLY A 43 31.43 -32.97 4.61
C GLY A 43 30.40 -31.89 4.26
N SER A 44 29.14 -32.00 4.72
CA SER A 44 28.13 -30.93 4.59
C SER A 44 28.27 -29.81 5.65
N GLU A 45 29.12 -30.00 6.64
CA GLU A 45 29.48 -29.00 7.65
C GLU A 45 30.96 -28.63 7.56
N ASN A 46 31.31 -27.47 8.13
CA ASN A 46 32.70 -27.04 8.26
C ASN A 46 33.40 -27.84 9.37
N GLU A 47 34.71 -28.00 9.29
CA GLU A 47 35.51 -28.59 10.37
C GLU A 47 35.26 -27.81 11.67
N ARG A 48 34.74 -28.49 12.69
CA ARG A 48 34.21 -27.85 13.89
C ARG A 48 34.66 -28.57 15.15
N LEU A 49 35.01 -27.76 16.14
CA LEU A 49 35.31 -28.21 17.50
C LEU A 49 34.01 -28.22 18.34
N GLY A 50 33.76 -29.32 19.06
CA GLY A 50 32.63 -29.48 20.00
C GLY A 50 31.42 -30.26 19.48
N VAL A 51 30.37 -30.35 20.30
CA VAL A 51 29.18 -31.20 20.05
C VAL A 51 28.26 -30.56 18.99
N ALA A 52 27.83 -31.34 18.00
CA ALA A 52 26.83 -30.96 17.00
C ALA A 52 25.41 -30.99 17.59
N ARG A 53 24.56 -30.02 17.23
CA ARG A 53 23.17 -29.91 17.68
C ARG A 53 22.24 -29.71 16.49
N ASP A 54 20.99 -30.18 16.59
CA ASP A 54 19.98 -30.04 15.51
C ASP A 54 19.74 -28.59 15.07
N SER A 55 19.81 -27.64 16.00
CA SER A 55 19.60 -26.22 15.70
C SER A 55 20.66 -25.66 14.74
N MET A 56 21.84 -26.28 14.69
CA MET A 56 22.94 -25.84 13.84
C MET A 56 22.67 -26.13 12.36
N LEU A 57 21.93 -27.19 12.07
CA LEU A 57 21.51 -27.59 10.72
C LEU A 57 20.46 -26.67 10.12
N ARG A 58 19.76 -25.90 10.98
CA ARG A 58 18.79 -24.88 10.56
C ARG A 58 19.42 -23.52 10.33
N ASN A 59 20.63 -23.28 10.82
CA ASN A 59 21.29 -22.00 10.69
C ASN A 59 22.02 -21.89 9.33
N PRO A 60 21.56 -21.03 8.40
CA PRO A 60 22.16 -20.92 7.08
C PRO A 60 23.59 -20.39 7.10
N LEU A 61 24.03 -19.73 8.18
CA LEU A 61 25.40 -19.21 8.33
C LEU A 61 26.42 -20.30 8.66
N ILE A 62 25.97 -21.38 9.29
CA ILE A 62 26.83 -22.49 9.73
C ILE A 62 26.83 -23.60 8.67
N ALA A 63 25.68 -23.84 8.03
CA ALA A 63 25.55 -24.85 6.99
C ALA A 63 26.34 -24.48 5.73
N LYS A 64 27.08 -25.46 5.18
CA LYS A 64 27.82 -25.29 3.93
C LYS A 64 26.85 -25.19 2.75
N ALA A 65 27.18 -24.35 1.78
CA ALA A 65 26.38 -24.25 0.55
C ALA A 65 26.56 -25.51 -0.30
N GLU A 66 25.44 -26.11 -0.72
CA GLU A 66 25.44 -27.23 -1.67
C GLU A 66 25.79 -26.70 -3.07
N LEU A 67 26.82 -27.27 -3.71
CA LEU A 67 27.18 -26.89 -5.07
C LEU A 67 26.03 -27.18 -6.05
N GLY A 68 25.74 -26.22 -6.92
CA GLY A 68 24.67 -26.33 -7.92
C GLY A 68 23.25 -26.17 -7.36
N ARG A 69 23.08 -25.89 -6.06
CA ARG A 69 21.77 -25.65 -5.45
C ARG A 69 21.72 -24.31 -4.72
N PRO A 70 20.56 -23.62 -4.72
CA PRO A 70 20.37 -22.45 -3.87
C PRO A 70 20.57 -22.80 -2.39
N ARG A 71 21.06 -21.83 -1.62
CA ARG A 71 21.19 -21.99 -0.16
C ARG A 71 19.82 -22.33 0.43
N ARG A 72 19.78 -23.37 1.28
CA ARG A 72 18.55 -23.77 1.96
C ARG A 72 18.14 -22.68 2.96
N CYS A 73 16.89 -22.24 2.91
CA CYS A 73 16.41 -21.09 3.69
C CYS A 73 15.97 -21.45 5.12
N GLY A 74 15.99 -22.72 5.54
CA GLY A 74 15.69 -23.14 6.92
C GLY A 74 14.23 -22.94 7.39
N TYR A 75 13.42 -22.16 6.67
CA TYR A 75 12.01 -21.94 6.95
C TYR A 75 11.13 -23.02 6.33
N ALA A 76 10.08 -23.39 7.07
CA ALA A 76 8.99 -24.22 6.55
C ALA A 76 8.17 -23.37 5.57
N LEU A 77 8.41 -23.57 4.28
CA LEU A 77 7.66 -22.91 3.24
C LEU A 77 6.26 -23.54 3.11
N PRO A 78 5.23 -22.74 2.76
CA PRO A 78 3.95 -23.26 2.32
C PRO A 78 4.10 -24.39 1.29
N GLY A 79 3.16 -25.34 1.33
CA GLY A 79 3.15 -26.55 0.51
C GLY A 79 3.16 -26.27 -1.00
N HIS A 80 3.24 -27.32 -1.80
CA HIS A 80 3.26 -27.17 -3.26
C HIS A 80 1.99 -26.50 -3.82
N ASP A 81 0.86 -26.72 -3.15
CA ASP A 81 -0.44 -26.14 -3.51
C ASP A 81 -0.52 -24.61 -3.27
N PHE A 82 0.54 -23.99 -2.71
CA PHE A 82 0.61 -22.54 -2.49
C PHE A 82 1.33 -21.82 -3.63
N SER A 83 0.60 -20.95 -4.31
CA SER A 83 1.15 -20.02 -5.30
C SER A 83 1.72 -18.79 -4.60
N TYR A 84 3.01 -18.55 -4.76
CA TYR A 84 3.65 -17.32 -4.28
C TYR A 84 3.33 -16.15 -5.22
N GLY A 85 3.22 -14.95 -4.64
CA GLY A 85 2.92 -13.72 -5.38
C GLY A 85 1.59 -13.10 -4.95
N LEU A 86 1.35 -11.87 -5.40
CA LEU A 86 0.09 -11.18 -5.15
C LEU A 86 -0.94 -11.66 -6.17
N TYR A 87 -1.95 -12.41 -5.71
CA TYR A 87 -3.09 -12.74 -6.56
C TYR A 87 -4.03 -11.55 -6.61
N ILE A 88 -4.03 -10.85 -7.75
CA ILE A 88 -4.97 -9.77 -8.01
C ILE A 88 -6.26 -10.41 -8.50
N HIS A 89 -7.24 -10.53 -7.59
CA HIS A 89 -8.59 -10.91 -7.99
C HIS A 89 -9.16 -9.82 -8.90
N GLY A 90 -9.59 -10.20 -10.10
CA GLY A 90 -10.40 -9.34 -10.95
C GLY A 90 -11.79 -9.22 -10.36
N THR A 91 -11.94 -8.42 -9.31
CA THR A 91 -13.27 -8.00 -8.80
C THR A 91 -13.93 -7.00 -9.72
N ASP A 92 -13.13 -6.35 -10.55
CA ASP A 92 -13.60 -5.43 -11.57
C ASP A 92 -14.20 -6.29 -12.68
N GLY A 93 -15.46 -6.07 -13.03
CA GLY A 93 -16.25 -6.75 -14.06
C GLY A 93 -15.73 -6.55 -15.48
N GLY A 94 -14.42 -6.33 -15.62
CA GLY A 94 -13.65 -6.25 -16.85
C GLY A 94 -13.98 -5.00 -17.66
N VAL A 95 -13.69 -5.13 -18.95
CA VAL A 95 -13.96 -4.12 -19.97
C VAL A 95 -15.42 -3.60 -19.95
N PRO A 96 -16.47 -4.43 -19.82
CA PRO A 96 -17.84 -3.91 -19.85
C PRO A 96 -18.17 -3.05 -18.63
N GLU A 97 -17.64 -3.36 -17.44
CA GLU A 97 -17.84 -2.50 -16.28
C GLU A 97 -17.11 -1.16 -16.43
N ALA A 98 -15.90 -1.16 -17.00
CA ALA A 98 -15.10 0.04 -17.24
C ALA A 98 -15.70 0.98 -18.31
N ILE A 99 -16.28 0.44 -19.39
CA ILE A 99 -16.92 1.23 -20.45
C ILE A 99 -18.33 1.68 -20.04
N GLY A 100 -19.05 0.83 -19.32
CA GLY A 100 -20.46 1.06 -18.98
C GLY A 100 -20.73 2.00 -17.80
N HIS A 101 -19.73 2.25 -16.95
CA HIS A 101 -19.90 3.08 -15.75
C HIS A 101 -19.16 4.41 -15.89
N TRP A 102 -19.88 5.46 -16.27
CA TRP A 102 -19.40 6.83 -16.06
C TRP A 102 -19.47 7.15 -14.57
N HIS A 103 -18.36 7.04 -13.85
CA HIS A 103 -18.29 7.49 -12.47
C HIS A 103 -18.36 9.03 -12.46
N ALA A 104 -19.56 9.60 -12.42
CA ALA A 104 -19.76 11.01 -12.13
C ALA A 104 -19.22 11.24 -10.71
N MET A 105 -17.96 11.71 -10.60
CA MET A 105 -17.39 12.09 -9.31
C MET A 105 -18.34 13.09 -8.67
N LYS A 106 -18.99 12.67 -7.58
CA LYS A 106 -19.67 13.62 -6.71
C LYS A 106 -18.58 14.57 -6.23
N PRO A 107 -18.74 15.90 -6.40
CA PRO A 107 -17.75 16.84 -5.92
C PRO A 107 -17.52 16.53 -4.44
N ARG A 108 -16.28 16.16 -4.12
CA ARG A 108 -15.89 15.93 -2.73
C ARG A 108 -16.23 17.22 -1.99
N PRO A 109 -17.06 17.20 -0.93
CA PRO A 109 -17.36 18.41 -0.19
C PRO A 109 -16.02 19.02 0.19
N ALA A 110 -15.82 20.30 -0.15
CA ALA A 110 -14.58 20.99 0.10
C ALA A 110 -14.22 20.74 1.57
N LEU A 111 -13.15 19.98 1.80
CA LEU A 111 -12.70 19.71 3.15
C LEU A 111 -12.32 21.06 3.70
N ARG A 112 -13.12 21.58 4.64
CA ARG A 112 -12.87 22.87 5.27
C ARG A 112 -11.49 22.77 5.90
N ARG A 113 -10.47 23.27 5.20
CA ARG A 113 -9.11 23.33 5.72
C ARG A 113 -9.25 24.10 7.03
N LYS A 114 -8.84 23.48 8.14
CA LYS A 114 -8.79 24.19 9.42
C LYS A 114 -7.78 25.31 9.22
N MET A 115 -8.26 26.53 9.01
CA MET A 115 -7.40 27.70 8.86
C MET A 115 -6.52 27.78 10.11
N PRO A 116 -5.19 27.83 9.95
CA PRO A 116 -4.28 27.95 11.08
C PRO A 116 -4.54 29.28 11.80
N ARG A 117 -4.21 29.29 13.09
CA ARG A 117 -4.38 30.46 13.95
C ARG A 117 -3.32 31.50 13.63
N ASP A 118 -3.70 32.77 13.62
CA ASP A 118 -2.76 33.86 13.42
C ASP A 118 -2.19 34.37 14.75
N TYR A 119 -1.11 33.73 15.19
CA TYR A 119 -0.43 34.08 16.44
C TYR A 119 0.16 35.50 16.42
N ILE A 120 0.53 36.04 15.26
CA ILE A 120 1.14 37.37 15.19
C ILE A 120 0.08 38.42 15.51
N THR A 121 -1.05 38.36 14.81
CA THR A 121 -2.16 39.31 15.02
C THR A 121 -2.73 39.18 16.43
N MET A 122 -2.86 37.95 16.95
CA MET A 122 -3.33 37.70 18.31
C MET A 122 -2.36 38.23 19.37
N ASN A 123 -1.07 38.00 19.24
CA ASN A 123 -0.08 38.46 20.21
C ASN A 123 0.02 40.00 20.22
N CYS A 124 0.00 40.62 19.04
CA CYS A 124 -0.06 42.07 18.93
C CYS A 124 -1.33 42.64 19.59
N GLY A 125 -2.48 41.99 19.42
CA GLY A 125 -3.73 42.38 20.07
C GLY A 125 -3.72 42.20 21.59
N ALA A 126 -3.07 41.14 22.08
CA ALA A 126 -2.94 40.87 23.51
C ALA A 126 -2.03 41.91 24.18
N LEU A 127 -0.89 42.23 23.55
CA LEU A 127 0.01 43.28 24.00
C LEU A 127 -0.67 44.66 23.99
N ARG A 128 -1.45 44.97 22.95
CA ARG A 128 -2.25 46.21 22.88
C ARG A 128 -3.31 46.30 23.97
N ALA A 129 -3.81 45.16 24.44
CA ALA A 129 -4.77 45.07 25.54
C ALA A 129 -4.11 45.05 26.93
N GLY A 130 -2.77 45.10 27.00
CA GLY A 130 -2.01 45.15 28.26
C GLY A 130 -1.75 43.80 28.92
N TYR A 131 -1.97 42.68 28.20
CA TYR A 131 -1.62 41.36 28.73
C TYR A 131 -0.12 41.13 28.65
N ALA A 132 0.48 40.69 29.75
CA ALA A 132 1.93 40.47 29.87
C ALA A 132 2.25 39.02 30.26
N THR A 133 1.33 38.34 30.94
CA THR A 133 1.58 37.01 31.50
C THR A 133 1.15 35.89 30.55
N ALA A 134 1.91 34.79 30.45
CA ALA A 134 1.56 33.65 29.60
C ALA A 134 0.13 33.09 29.85
N HIS A 135 -0.33 33.11 31.10
CA HIS A 135 -1.69 32.69 31.46
C HIS A 135 -2.76 33.61 30.84
N GLU A 136 -2.53 34.93 30.88
CA GLU A 136 -3.41 35.92 30.28
C GLU A 136 -3.45 35.80 28.77
N PHE A 137 -2.30 35.56 28.12
CA PHE A 137 -2.25 35.25 26.70
C PHE A 137 -3.09 34.02 26.37
N ASN A 138 -3.03 32.96 27.18
CA ASN A 138 -3.87 31.77 27.00
C ASN A 138 -5.38 32.07 27.15
N LEU A 139 -5.76 32.95 28.06
CA LEU A 139 -7.15 33.42 28.20
C LEU A 139 -7.55 34.26 26.98
N PHE A 140 -6.69 35.16 26.52
CA PHE A 140 -6.90 35.97 25.33
C PHE A 140 -7.06 35.10 24.08
N TYR A 141 -6.26 34.04 23.96
CA TYR A 141 -6.36 33.08 22.87
C TYR A 141 -7.71 32.37 22.88
N LYS A 142 -8.27 32.03 24.04
CA LYS A 142 -9.60 31.41 24.11
C LYS A 142 -10.70 32.41 23.74
N ALA A 143 -10.56 33.66 24.15
CA ALA A 143 -11.56 34.70 23.92
C ALA A 143 -11.56 35.25 22.48
N LYS A 144 -10.40 35.37 21.83
CA LYS A 144 -10.25 35.95 20.49
C LYS A 144 -9.58 34.97 19.52
N ASP A 145 -10.38 34.11 18.88
CA ASP A 145 -9.90 33.19 17.85
C ASP A 145 -9.76 33.88 16.48
N ILE A 146 -8.57 34.42 16.19
CA ILE A 146 -8.25 35.00 14.87
C ILE A 146 -7.55 33.93 14.03
N ARG A 147 -8.17 33.55 12.91
CA ARG A 147 -7.61 32.57 11.96
C ARG A 147 -7.08 33.26 10.72
N GLN A 148 -5.98 32.74 10.18
CA GLN A 148 -5.41 33.22 8.93
C GLN A 148 -6.43 33.07 7.81
N LYS A 149 -6.70 34.16 7.08
CA LYS A 149 -7.53 34.10 5.86
C LYS A 149 -6.83 33.22 4.84
N ALA A 150 -7.60 32.42 4.10
CA ALA A 150 -7.08 31.48 3.11
C ALA A 150 -6.43 32.15 1.88
N ASP A 151 -6.28 33.48 1.87
CA ASP A 151 -6.17 34.29 0.65
C ASP A 151 -4.78 34.88 0.36
N GLU A 152 -3.74 34.58 1.14
CA GLU A 152 -2.40 35.18 0.90
C GLU A 152 -1.38 34.22 0.26
N GLU A 153 -1.75 32.95 0.04
CA GLU A 153 -0.92 31.97 -0.70
C GLU A 153 -1.47 31.63 -2.07
N SER A 154 -2.46 32.41 -2.55
CA SER A 154 -2.87 32.31 -3.94
C SER A 154 -1.81 32.97 -4.82
N ARG A 155 -0.81 32.18 -5.21
CA ARG A 155 0.12 32.49 -6.31
C ARG A 155 -0.62 32.87 -7.60
N PHE A 156 -1.92 32.54 -7.68
CA PHE A 156 -2.84 32.81 -8.78
C PHE A 156 -3.55 34.19 -8.70
N LYS A 157 -3.35 34.98 -7.64
CA LYS A 157 -3.83 36.39 -7.58
C LYS A 157 -2.85 37.38 -8.21
N ARG A 158 -1.62 36.93 -8.53
CA ARG A 158 -0.80 37.62 -9.51
C ARG A 158 -1.41 37.27 -10.86
N GLY A 159 -2.02 38.24 -11.53
CA GLY A 159 -2.46 38.08 -12.93
C GLY A 159 -1.30 37.58 -13.80
N PRO A 160 -1.57 37.26 -15.08
CA PRO A 160 -0.50 36.92 -16.02
C PRO A 160 0.66 37.92 -15.86
N PRO A 161 1.93 37.47 -15.85
CA PRO A 161 3.05 38.40 -15.85
C PRO A 161 2.81 39.42 -16.97
N LYS A 162 3.03 40.71 -16.70
CA LYS A 162 2.86 41.76 -17.71
C LYS A 162 3.84 41.48 -18.83
N VAL A 163 3.37 40.89 -19.92
CA VAL A 163 4.18 40.59 -21.10
C VAL A 163 3.88 41.64 -22.17
N PRO A 164 4.89 42.25 -22.80
CA PRO A 164 4.66 43.17 -23.91
C PRO A 164 3.92 42.47 -25.05
N ALA A 165 3.07 43.22 -25.76
CA ALA A 165 2.22 42.68 -26.84
C ALA A 165 3.02 42.02 -27.99
N ASP A 166 4.30 42.37 -28.11
CA ASP A 166 5.21 41.91 -29.16
C ASP A 166 6.02 40.64 -28.78
N MET A 167 5.70 40.00 -27.66
CA MET A 167 6.44 38.80 -27.24
C MET A 167 5.87 37.54 -27.93
N THR A 168 6.61 37.01 -28.90
CA THR A 168 6.29 35.73 -29.54
C THR A 168 6.62 34.57 -28.61
N TYR A 169 5.62 33.76 -28.26
CA TYR A 169 5.82 32.55 -27.47
C TYR A 169 6.06 31.34 -28.38
N GLY A 170 7.21 30.70 -28.26
CA GLY A 170 7.56 29.48 -28.99
C GLY A 170 9.06 29.38 -29.27
N ILE A 171 9.54 28.17 -29.52
CA ILE A 171 10.91 27.94 -30.01
C ILE A 171 10.87 28.08 -31.53
N VAL A 172 11.69 28.97 -32.08
CA VAL A 172 11.89 29.09 -33.53
C VAL A 172 12.50 27.79 -34.02
N SER A 173 11.76 27.01 -34.79
CA SER A 173 12.30 25.88 -35.54
C SER A 173 13.24 26.43 -36.63
N ARG A 174 14.53 26.14 -36.51
CA ARG A 174 15.51 26.32 -37.59
C ARG A 174 15.58 25.06 -38.43
#